data_AF-A0A8T3PM08-F1
#
_entry.id   AF-A0A8T3PM08-F1
#
_cell.length_a   1.000
_cell.length_b   1.000
_cell.length_c   1.000
_cell.angle_alpha   90.00
_cell.angle_beta   90.00
_cell.angle_gamma   90.00
#
_symmetry.space_group_name_H-M   'P 1'
#
loop_
_entity.id
_entity.type
_entity.pdbx_description
1 polymer ?
#
loop_
_entity_poly.entity_id
_entity_poly.type
_entity_poly.pdbx_seq_one_letter_code
_entity_poly.pdbx_strand_id
1 'polypeptide(L)'
;MKRTLITMLLGLMGPACAGAESRHEGHEPAIPTLNAQPKTEVTYEGNKVFVTFGPLDAPAPHAGDLAASLPPHFFKLPKDMYMVAYKSEVYTKDGKPLPRQYLHHILMINNDKQSVSCPGEPLFFAGAGLEMTETRFPEGYGVKLEKGKALMAVLALYHGVPPTKDVMARFTMEMAPEGAKVAEMDVYQVGVNVVCYSKFKDRLPGETDEGIAIERGLNVSKAPLKFSQDGCVKFAYPHGHDQLLMIALEDKTENRTLLRTVPNVEADGTFVEFEPHQVYKNAQGFTVSSRHDYEMSMVYHRPLDNPNLNHGMGNYLLYMTPGACPTSTAAR
;
A
#
# COMPACT_ATOMS: atom_id res chain seq x y z
N MET A 1 49.76 16.63 77.95
CA MET A 1 49.98 18.02 78.40
C MET A 1 49.32 18.97 77.41
N LYS A 2 48.51 19.90 77.93
CA LYS A 2 48.27 21.27 77.44
C LYS A 2 47.65 21.41 76.04
N ARG A 3 46.37 21.80 75.98
CA ARG A 3 45.84 23.19 76.06
C ARG A 3 45.89 23.89 74.70
N THR A 4 44.67 24.10 74.18
CA THR A 4 44.12 25.39 73.76
C THR A 4 45.00 26.30 72.90
N LEU A 5 44.53 26.60 71.67
CA LEU A 5 44.36 28.00 71.27
C LEU A 5 43.28 28.14 70.19
N ILE A 6 42.39 29.08 70.46
CA ILE A 6 41.43 29.72 69.57
C ILE A 6 42.19 30.56 68.55
N THR A 7 41.81 30.50 67.28
CA THR A 7 41.94 31.67 66.40
C THR A 7 40.78 31.70 65.42
N MET A 8 39.99 32.76 65.60
CA MET A 8 38.87 33.22 64.79
C MET A 8 39.46 33.92 63.56
N LEU A 9 39.01 33.59 62.34
CA LEU A 9 39.09 34.52 61.22
C LEU A 9 37.85 34.39 60.33
N LEU A 10 37.08 35.47 60.31
CA LEU A 10 36.01 35.78 59.36
C LEU A 10 36.59 35.96 57.96
N GLY A 11 35.89 35.49 56.92
CA GLY A 11 36.25 35.87 55.56
C GLY A 11 35.42 35.21 54.46
N LEU A 12 34.36 35.92 54.07
CA LEU A 12 33.89 36.07 52.68
C LEU A 12 33.19 34.88 51.98
N MET A 13 31.89 35.10 51.80
CA MET A 13 31.13 35.00 50.55
C MET A 13 30.94 33.64 49.87
N GLY A 14 29.68 33.21 49.86
CA GLY A 14 29.04 32.58 48.69
C GLY A 14 28.93 31.06 48.75
N PRO A 15 27.71 30.47 48.69
CA PRO A 15 27.52 29.05 48.85
C PRO A 15 27.99 28.28 47.61
N ALA A 16 28.90 27.34 47.82
CA ALA A 16 29.20 26.26 46.88
C ALA A 16 28.14 25.15 47.01
N CYS A 17 27.56 24.79 45.87
CA CYS A 17 26.96 23.53 45.46
C CYS A 17 26.53 22.51 46.53
N ALA A 18 25.23 22.23 46.60
CA ALA A 18 24.71 20.87 46.68
C ALA A 18 23.19 20.86 46.42
N GLY A 19 22.72 19.98 45.52
CA GLY A 19 21.31 19.64 45.37
C GLY A 19 20.77 19.87 43.97
N ALA A 20 21.04 18.91 43.09
CA ALA A 20 20.56 18.85 41.73
C ALA A 20 19.05 18.58 41.65
N GLU A 21 18.36 19.34 40.81
CA GLU A 21 17.25 18.87 39.97
C GLU A 21 17.26 19.73 38.70
N SER A 22 18.11 19.36 37.74
CA SER A 22 18.08 19.97 36.41
C SER A 22 16.88 19.43 35.64
N ARG A 23 15.73 20.13 35.77
CA ARG A 23 14.77 20.20 34.68
C ARG A 23 15.44 20.93 33.53
N HIS A 24 15.98 20.17 32.58
CA HIS A 24 16.27 20.73 31.27
C HIS A 24 14.93 20.91 30.54
N GLU A 25 14.40 22.12 30.63
CA GLU A 25 13.54 22.68 29.58
C GLU A 25 14.40 22.76 28.31
N GLY A 26 14.36 21.70 27.52
CA GLY A 26 14.80 21.74 26.14
C GLY A 26 13.76 22.52 25.35
N HIS A 27 14.12 23.73 24.94
CA HIS A 27 13.44 24.41 23.84
C HIS A 27 13.52 23.53 22.59
N GLU A 28 12.49 22.70 22.36
CA GLU A 28 12.22 22.23 21.01
C GLU A 28 11.92 23.48 20.17
N PRO A 29 12.59 23.68 19.02
CA PRO A 29 12.19 24.73 18.10
C PRO A 29 10.76 24.42 17.68
N ALA A 30 9.83 25.32 18.06
CA ALA A 30 8.44 25.24 17.65
C ALA A 30 8.39 25.16 16.12
N ILE A 31 8.06 23.98 15.60
CA ILE A 31 7.80 23.77 14.18
C ILE A 31 6.66 24.74 13.83
N PRO A 32 6.83 25.63 12.84
CA PRO A 32 5.77 26.52 12.41
C PRO A 32 4.57 25.66 12.01
N THR A 33 3.51 25.71 12.81
CA THR A 33 2.23 25.09 12.49
C THR A 33 1.68 25.78 11.25
N LEU A 34 1.85 25.13 10.10
CA LEU A 34 1.17 25.51 8.86
C LEU A 34 -0.34 25.38 9.08
N ASN A 35 -1.03 26.52 9.02
CA ASN A 35 -2.46 26.73 9.29
C ASN A 35 -3.41 26.19 8.21
N ALA A 36 -3.15 25.00 7.67
CA ALA A 36 -4.15 24.22 6.94
C ALA A 36 -3.83 22.75 7.14
N GLN A 37 -4.68 22.04 7.86
CA GLN A 37 -4.61 20.58 7.92
C GLN A 37 -4.68 20.07 6.47
N PRO A 38 -3.79 19.16 6.05
CA PRO A 38 -3.88 18.54 4.74
C PRO A 38 -5.29 18.00 4.54
N LYS A 39 -5.92 18.33 3.42
CA LYS A 39 -7.32 17.99 3.17
C LYS A 39 -7.36 16.82 2.19
N THR A 40 -8.22 15.84 2.47
CA THR A 40 -8.67 14.90 1.46
C THR A 40 -10.01 15.38 0.93
N GLU A 41 -10.14 15.48 -0.38
CA GLU A 41 -11.34 15.92 -1.08
C GLU A 41 -11.81 14.87 -2.07
N VAL A 42 -13.13 14.65 -2.09
CA VAL A 42 -13.79 13.77 -3.05
C VAL A 42 -14.66 14.59 -3.98
N THR A 43 -14.37 14.53 -5.28
CA THR A 43 -15.15 15.22 -6.32
C THR A 43 -15.66 14.24 -7.36
N TYR A 44 -16.69 14.66 -8.09
CA TYR A 44 -17.39 13.85 -9.08
C TYR A 44 -17.48 14.66 -10.38
N GLU A 45 -17.02 14.08 -11.48
CA GLU A 45 -17.10 14.70 -12.81
C GLU A 45 -17.51 13.65 -13.84
N GLY A 46 -18.69 13.81 -14.43
CA GLY A 46 -19.25 12.81 -15.34
C GLY A 46 -19.34 11.43 -14.68
N ASN A 47 -18.63 10.45 -15.23
CA ASN A 47 -18.53 9.08 -14.72
C ASN A 47 -17.25 8.84 -13.88
N LYS A 48 -16.56 9.90 -13.43
CA LYS A 48 -15.33 9.78 -12.65
C LYS A 48 -15.54 10.23 -11.21
N VAL A 49 -14.86 9.54 -10.29
CA VAL A 49 -14.74 9.93 -8.89
C VAL A 49 -13.26 10.17 -8.61
N PHE A 50 -12.94 11.36 -8.13
CA PHE A 50 -11.58 11.73 -7.76
C PHE A 50 -11.46 11.80 -6.25
N VAL A 51 -10.48 11.10 -5.69
CA VAL A 51 -10.06 11.25 -4.30
C VAL A 51 -8.70 11.92 -4.31
N THR A 52 -8.65 13.18 -3.90
CA THR A 52 -7.44 14.02 -3.93
C THR A 52 -6.97 14.30 -2.52
N PHE A 53 -5.70 14.07 -2.25
CA PHE A 53 -5.04 14.26 -0.98
C PHE A 53 -4.04 15.40 -1.06
N GLY A 54 -3.88 16.13 0.04
CA GLY A 54 -2.87 17.17 0.19
C GLY A 54 -3.44 18.59 0.17
N PRO A 55 -2.57 19.61 0.12
CA PRO A 55 -1.11 19.50 0.07
C PRO A 55 -0.51 18.93 1.36
N LEU A 56 0.59 18.19 1.24
CA LEU A 56 1.46 17.79 2.35
C LEU A 56 2.94 17.88 1.94
N ASP A 57 3.83 18.16 2.88
CA ASP A 57 5.27 18.15 2.62
C ASP A 57 5.81 16.72 2.73
N ALA A 58 6.73 16.35 1.84
CA ALA A 58 7.45 15.08 1.86
C ALA A 58 8.91 15.30 2.33
N PRO A 59 9.54 14.31 3.00
CA PRO A 59 8.98 13.03 3.41
C PRO A 59 7.91 13.19 4.51
N ALA A 60 6.85 12.40 4.42
CA ALA A 60 5.73 12.47 5.36
C ALA A 60 5.77 11.24 6.29
N PRO A 61 5.61 11.39 7.61
CA PRO A 61 5.61 10.26 8.53
C PRO A 61 4.47 9.27 8.21
N HIS A 62 4.59 8.03 8.67
CA HIS A 62 3.53 7.03 8.65
C HIS A 62 3.02 6.75 10.06
N ALA A 63 1.74 6.44 10.19
CA ALA A 63 1.14 6.02 11.46
C ALA A 63 0.10 4.92 11.30
N GLY A 64 -0.04 4.10 12.35
CA GLY A 64 -1.05 3.05 12.47
C GLY A 64 -0.81 1.84 11.57
N ASP A 65 -1.77 0.91 11.61
CA ASP A 65 -1.68 -0.39 10.92
C ASP A 65 -1.76 -0.29 9.38
N LEU A 66 -2.07 0.88 8.83
CA LEU A 66 -2.17 1.13 7.38
C LEU A 66 -1.09 2.10 6.88
N ALA A 67 -0.03 2.31 7.66
CA ALA A 67 1.10 3.19 7.32
C ALA A 67 0.69 4.57 6.75
N ALA A 68 -0.37 5.17 7.31
CA ALA A 68 -0.99 6.32 6.68
C ALA A 68 -0.20 7.62 6.93
N SER A 69 0.06 8.39 5.87
CA SER A 69 0.63 9.75 5.95
C SER A 69 -0.38 10.83 6.32
N LEU A 70 -1.67 10.55 6.13
CA LEU A 70 -2.78 11.41 6.54
C LEU A 70 -3.83 10.58 7.29
N PRO A 71 -4.66 11.19 8.15
CA PRO A 71 -5.80 10.49 8.73
C PRO A 71 -6.67 9.84 7.62
N PRO A 72 -7.13 8.59 7.79
CA PRO A 72 -8.00 7.94 6.82
C PRO A 72 -9.23 8.80 6.51
N HIS A 73 -9.55 8.93 5.22
CA HIS A 73 -10.68 9.73 4.78
C HIS A 73 -11.89 8.85 4.47
N PHE A 74 -12.99 9.08 5.17
CA PHE A 74 -14.25 8.38 4.94
C PHE A 74 -15.15 9.17 4.00
N PHE A 75 -15.69 8.50 3.00
CA PHE A 75 -16.59 9.10 2.01
C PHE A 75 -17.68 8.11 1.58
N LYS A 76 -18.68 8.62 0.86
CA LYS A 76 -19.82 7.83 0.38
C LYS A 76 -20.08 8.16 -1.07
N LEU A 77 -20.55 7.19 -1.85
CA LEU A 77 -21.03 7.47 -3.20
C LEU A 77 -22.48 7.97 -3.19
N PRO A 78 -22.84 8.90 -4.10
CA PRO A 78 -24.19 9.47 -4.18
C PRO A 78 -25.21 8.50 -4.80
N LYS A 79 -24.75 7.50 -5.55
CA LYS A 79 -25.54 6.45 -6.20
C LYS A 79 -24.73 5.15 -6.29
N ASP A 80 -25.40 4.07 -6.65
CA ASP A 80 -24.73 2.81 -6.99
C ASP A 80 -23.90 3.01 -8.26
N MET A 81 -22.65 2.56 -8.23
CA MET A 81 -21.72 2.69 -9.35
C MET A 81 -20.90 1.41 -9.52
N TYR A 82 -20.44 1.15 -10.73
CA TYR A 82 -19.48 0.08 -11.00
C TYR A 82 -18.15 0.72 -11.37
N MET A 83 -17.12 0.51 -10.56
CA MET A 83 -15.76 0.90 -10.93
C MET A 83 -15.27 -0.04 -12.03
N VAL A 84 -14.86 0.52 -13.17
CA VAL A 84 -14.40 -0.23 -14.36
C VAL A 84 -12.92 0.01 -14.68
N ALA A 85 -12.35 1.08 -14.11
CA ALA A 85 -10.94 1.39 -14.20
C ALA A 85 -10.54 2.31 -13.04
N TYR A 86 -9.23 2.38 -12.76
CA TYR A 86 -8.67 3.38 -11.86
C TYR A 86 -7.23 3.71 -12.21
N LYS A 87 -6.75 4.85 -11.72
CA LYS A 87 -5.35 5.27 -11.78
C LYS A 87 -4.97 6.17 -10.63
N SER A 88 -3.67 6.22 -10.34
CA SER A 88 -3.09 7.10 -9.31
C SER A 88 -2.09 8.08 -9.91
N GLU A 89 -1.97 9.25 -9.31
CA GLU A 89 -1.05 10.32 -9.72
C GLU A 89 -0.46 10.98 -8.47
N VAL A 90 0.84 11.29 -8.50
CA VAL A 90 1.52 12.14 -7.51
C VAL A 90 2.10 13.35 -8.23
N TYR A 91 1.90 14.53 -7.65
CA TYR A 91 2.23 15.80 -8.27
C TYR A 91 2.36 16.89 -7.20
N THR A 92 2.96 18.04 -7.49
CA THR A 92 2.93 19.20 -6.60
C THR A 92 1.67 20.04 -6.83
N LYS A 93 1.27 20.88 -5.87
CA LYS A 93 0.04 21.70 -5.93
C LYS A 93 -0.11 22.59 -7.17
N ASP A 94 1.00 22.97 -7.80
CA ASP A 94 1.06 23.71 -9.07
C ASP A 94 0.85 22.81 -10.31
N GLY A 95 0.67 21.49 -10.12
CA GLY A 95 0.34 20.53 -11.17
C GLY A 95 1.55 19.80 -11.76
N LYS A 96 2.77 20.02 -11.27
CA LYS A 96 3.96 19.34 -11.80
C LYS A 96 3.97 17.86 -11.35
N PRO A 97 4.02 16.89 -12.28
CA PRO A 97 4.14 15.48 -11.93
C PRO A 97 5.39 15.19 -11.10
N LEU A 98 5.25 14.31 -10.12
CA LEU A 98 6.34 13.81 -9.31
C LEU A 98 6.72 12.38 -9.73
N PRO A 99 7.97 11.96 -9.48
CA PRO A 99 8.38 10.58 -9.66
C PRO A 99 7.48 9.61 -8.87
N ARG A 100 7.23 8.42 -9.42
CA ARG A 100 6.31 7.44 -8.81
C ARG A 100 6.76 6.97 -7.44
N GLN A 101 8.06 7.02 -7.17
CA GLN A 101 8.67 6.70 -5.88
C GLN A 101 8.16 7.58 -4.72
N TYR A 102 7.45 8.67 -5.00
CA TYR A 102 6.76 9.45 -3.96
C TYR A 102 5.57 8.70 -3.36
N LEU A 103 4.96 7.77 -4.10
CA LEU A 103 3.81 7.04 -3.62
C LEU A 103 4.23 5.71 -2.99
N HIS A 104 3.99 5.55 -1.70
CA HIS A 104 4.11 4.24 -1.07
C HIS A 104 2.83 3.43 -1.33
N HIS A 105 1.66 3.98 -0.97
CA HIS A 105 0.38 3.42 -1.40
C HIS A 105 -0.80 4.41 -1.29
N ILE A 106 -1.77 4.29 -2.20
CA ILE A 106 -3.15 4.75 -2.04
C ILE A 106 -4.04 3.53 -1.94
N LEU A 107 -4.84 3.44 -0.87
CA LEU A 107 -5.74 2.32 -0.64
C LEU A 107 -7.20 2.78 -0.65
N MET A 108 -8.07 2.00 -1.30
CA MET A 108 -9.52 2.18 -1.33
C MET A 108 -10.20 0.98 -0.69
N ILE A 109 -10.95 1.24 0.39
CA ILE A 109 -11.50 0.21 1.27
C ILE A 109 -13.01 0.42 1.41
N ASN A 110 -13.78 -0.66 1.34
CA ASN A 110 -15.21 -0.67 1.62
C ASN A 110 -15.44 -1.28 3.00
N ASN A 111 -15.77 -0.44 3.99
CA ASN A 111 -15.93 -0.88 5.38
C ASN A 111 -17.19 -1.71 5.62
N ASP A 112 -18.15 -1.69 4.69
CA ASP A 112 -19.42 -2.40 4.81
C ASP A 112 -19.44 -3.74 4.06
N LYS A 113 -18.36 -4.09 3.35
CA LYS A 113 -18.23 -5.36 2.63
C LYS A 113 -17.05 -6.13 3.22
N GLN A 114 -17.27 -7.38 3.61
CA GLN A 114 -16.18 -8.22 4.13
C GLN A 114 -15.23 -8.63 3.00
N SER A 115 -13.94 -8.70 3.32
CA SER A 115 -12.92 -9.25 2.45
C SER A 115 -13.09 -10.76 2.31
N VAL A 116 -13.14 -11.24 1.07
CA VAL A 116 -13.20 -12.67 0.75
C VAL A 116 -11.86 -13.38 1.01
N SER A 117 -10.76 -12.64 0.99
CA SER A 117 -9.41 -13.16 1.25
C SER A 117 -9.01 -13.09 2.72
N CYS A 118 -9.60 -12.16 3.48
CA CYS A 118 -9.24 -11.88 4.88
C CYS A 118 -10.52 -11.82 5.74
N PRO A 119 -11.03 -12.97 6.22
CA PRO A 119 -12.25 -13.01 7.02
C PRO A 119 -12.19 -12.08 8.24
N GLY A 120 -13.22 -11.27 8.42
CA GLY A 120 -13.30 -10.27 9.51
C GLY A 120 -12.72 -8.90 9.17
N GLU A 121 -12.13 -8.73 7.99
CA GLU A 121 -11.63 -7.44 7.50
C GLU A 121 -12.59 -6.82 6.46
N PRO A 122 -12.64 -5.48 6.33
CA PRO A 122 -13.28 -4.79 5.22
C PRO A 122 -12.56 -5.09 3.90
N LEU A 123 -13.31 -4.97 2.81
CA LEU A 123 -12.82 -5.23 1.47
C LEU A 123 -11.88 -4.12 0.99
N PHE A 124 -10.61 -4.44 0.78
CA PHE A 124 -9.72 -3.65 -0.05
C PHE A 124 -10.08 -3.87 -1.52
N PHE A 125 -10.68 -2.86 -2.16
CA PHE A 125 -11.29 -3.03 -3.48
C PHE A 125 -10.48 -2.41 -4.61
N ALA A 126 -9.52 -1.52 -4.31
CA ALA A 126 -8.61 -0.95 -5.28
C ALA A 126 -7.44 -0.26 -4.57
N GLY A 127 -6.28 -0.20 -5.21
CA GLY A 127 -5.19 0.62 -4.74
C GLY A 127 -4.04 0.65 -5.72
N ALA A 128 -3.04 1.46 -5.39
CA ALA A 128 -1.77 1.51 -6.10
C ALA A 128 -0.66 1.98 -5.16
N GLY A 129 0.54 1.44 -5.28
CA GLY A 129 1.78 1.99 -4.77
C GLY A 129 2.60 2.65 -5.85
N LEU A 130 3.93 2.59 -5.69
CA LEU A 130 4.90 3.16 -6.62
C LEU A 130 4.76 2.63 -8.06
N GLU A 131 4.06 1.50 -8.27
CA GLU A 131 3.80 1.01 -9.61
C GLU A 131 2.88 1.91 -10.43
N MET A 132 1.90 2.56 -9.78
CA MET A 132 0.95 3.51 -10.39
C MET A 132 0.37 3.07 -11.75
N THR A 133 0.28 1.76 -12.00
CA THR A 133 -0.16 1.22 -13.28
C THR A 133 -1.64 1.53 -13.48
N GLU A 134 -1.99 2.12 -14.63
CA GLU A 134 -3.41 2.35 -14.95
C GLU A 134 -4.13 0.99 -15.04
N THR A 135 -5.19 0.86 -14.25
CA THR A 135 -6.02 -0.33 -14.23
C THR A 135 -7.26 -0.10 -15.07
N ARG A 136 -7.51 -0.99 -16.03
CA ARG A 136 -8.75 -1.01 -16.80
C ARG A 136 -9.22 -2.45 -16.95
N PHE A 137 -10.37 -2.77 -16.37
CA PHE A 137 -10.92 -4.12 -16.40
C PHE A 137 -11.33 -4.55 -17.83
N PRO A 138 -11.52 -5.84 -18.09
CA PRO A 138 -12.16 -6.29 -19.32
C PRO A 138 -13.54 -5.66 -19.50
N GLU A 139 -13.94 -5.41 -20.75
CA GLU A 139 -15.22 -4.78 -21.05
C GLU A 139 -16.39 -5.59 -20.45
N GLY A 140 -17.36 -4.88 -19.87
CA GLY A 140 -18.52 -5.49 -19.22
C GLY A 140 -18.26 -6.02 -17.82
N TYR A 141 -17.08 -5.81 -17.23
CA TYR A 141 -16.78 -6.20 -15.85
C TYR A 141 -16.44 -5.00 -14.97
N GLY A 142 -16.81 -5.06 -13.69
CA GLY A 142 -16.52 -3.99 -12.74
C GLY A 142 -16.77 -4.37 -11.30
N VAL A 143 -16.21 -3.57 -10.38
CA VAL A 143 -16.44 -3.72 -8.94
C VAL A 143 -17.62 -2.85 -8.54
N LYS A 144 -18.65 -3.46 -7.96
CA LYS A 144 -19.84 -2.73 -7.50
C LYS A 144 -19.52 -1.95 -6.22
N LEU A 145 -19.82 -0.66 -6.23
CA LEU A 145 -19.74 0.25 -5.08
C LEU A 145 -21.14 0.81 -4.82
N GLU A 146 -21.74 0.40 -3.71
CA GLU A 146 -23.12 0.74 -3.38
C GLU A 146 -23.25 2.14 -2.76
N LYS A 147 -24.37 2.80 -3.03
CA LYS A 147 -24.73 4.10 -2.49
C LYS A 147 -24.68 4.09 -0.97
N GLY A 148 -24.11 5.14 -0.39
CA GLY A 148 -24.20 5.40 1.06
C GLY A 148 -23.33 4.50 1.95
N LYS A 149 -22.61 3.52 1.38
CA LYS A 149 -21.63 2.69 2.08
C LYS A 149 -20.42 3.50 2.54
N ALA A 150 -19.85 3.12 3.68
CA ALA A 150 -18.67 3.72 4.29
C ALA A 150 -17.40 3.31 3.53
N LEU A 151 -17.08 4.05 2.48
CA LEU A 151 -15.81 3.93 1.79
C LEU A 151 -14.72 4.69 2.55
N MET A 152 -13.50 4.19 2.50
CA MET A 152 -12.33 4.77 3.13
C MET A 152 -11.19 4.86 2.13
N ALA A 153 -10.48 5.98 2.15
CA ALA A 153 -9.30 6.23 1.37
C ALA A 153 -8.10 6.50 2.28
N VAL A 154 -6.97 5.87 1.99
CA VAL A 154 -5.72 5.99 2.75
C VAL A 154 -4.59 6.37 1.82
N LEU A 155 -3.74 7.30 2.22
CA LEU A 155 -2.53 7.70 1.50
C LEU A 155 -1.31 7.44 2.38
N ALA A 156 -0.27 6.86 1.78
CA ALA A 156 1.09 6.80 2.29
C ALA A 156 2.06 7.33 1.22
N LEU A 157 2.88 8.31 1.59
CA LEU A 157 4.01 8.77 0.77
C LEU A 157 5.33 8.18 1.26
N TYR A 158 6.21 7.79 0.34
CA TYR A 158 7.45 7.10 0.68
C TYR A 158 8.42 8.00 1.51
N HIS A 159 9.08 7.45 2.54
CA HIS A 159 9.99 8.22 3.40
C HIS A 159 11.33 8.58 2.74
N GLY A 160 11.75 7.80 1.75
CA GLY A 160 13.05 7.95 1.09
C GLY A 160 13.12 9.05 0.03
N VAL A 161 12.04 9.81 -0.20
CA VAL A 161 12.02 10.83 -1.25
C VAL A 161 12.69 12.15 -0.84
N PRO A 162 13.22 12.92 -1.81
CA PRO A 162 13.77 14.24 -1.53
C PRO A 162 12.76 15.19 -0.87
N PRO A 163 13.20 16.09 0.03
CA PRO A 163 12.34 17.11 0.62
C PRO A 163 11.60 17.92 -0.45
N THR A 164 10.27 17.86 -0.42
CA THR A 164 9.40 18.48 -1.44
C THR A 164 8.16 19.06 -0.79
N LYS A 165 7.84 20.31 -1.13
CA LYS A 165 6.67 21.00 -0.60
C LYS A 165 5.42 20.76 -1.42
N ASP A 166 4.28 20.87 -0.75
CA ASP A 166 2.96 20.92 -1.39
C ASP A 166 2.69 19.71 -2.31
N VAL A 167 3.11 18.52 -1.88
CA VAL A 167 2.84 17.26 -2.57
C VAL A 167 1.34 16.98 -2.50
N MET A 168 0.80 16.53 -3.62
CA MET A 168 -0.57 16.10 -3.84
C MET A 168 -0.55 14.66 -4.34
N ALA A 169 -1.58 13.91 -3.98
CA ALA A 169 -1.84 12.61 -4.57
C ALA A 169 -3.29 12.54 -5.02
N ARG A 170 -3.58 11.84 -6.12
CA ARG A 170 -4.95 11.65 -6.61
C ARG A 170 -5.18 10.21 -7.04
N PHE A 171 -6.28 9.65 -6.57
CA PHE A 171 -6.84 8.41 -7.07
C PHE A 171 -8.09 8.71 -7.90
N THR A 172 -8.09 8.27 -9.15
CA THR A 172 -9.22 8.43 -10.06
C THR A 172 -9.88 7.08 -10.24
N MET A 173 -11.16 6.96 -9.90
CA MET A 173 -12.00 5.83 -10.27
C MET A 173 -12.82 6.21 -11.50
N GLU A 174 -12.74 5.42 -12.56
CA GLU A 174 -13.67 5.50 -13.68
C GLU A 174 -14.83 4.54 -13.44
N MET A 175 -16.04 5.08 -13.51
CA MET A 175 -17.28 4.34 -13.31
C MET A 175 -17.92 3.99 -14.66
N ALA A 176 -18.61 2.86 -14.71
CA ALA A 176 -19.40 2.48 -15.87
C ALA A 176 -20.46 3.57 -16.18
N PRO A 177 -20.77 3.82 -17.47
CA PRO A 177 -21.90 4.64 -17.84
C PRO A 177 -23.20 4.14 -17.20
N GLU A 178 -24.13 5.06 -16.94
CA GLU A 178 -25.43 4.70 -16.38
C GLU A 178 -26.20 3.77 -17.33
N GLY A 179 -26.79 2.70 -16.80
CA GLY A 179 -27.50 1.68 -17.58
C GLY A 179 -26.60 0.65 -18.28
N ALA A 180 -25.26 0.76 -18.18
CA ALA A 180 -24.36 -0.25 -18.72
C ALA A 180 -24.58 -1.61 -18.03
N LYS A 181 -24.56 -2.70 -18.81
CA LYS A 181 -24.56 -4.06 -18.27
C LYS A 181 -23.15 -4.39 -17.79
N VAL A 182 -23.00 -4.53 -16.48
CA VAL A 182 -21.72 -4.85 -15.84
C VAL A 182 -21.87 -6.11 -14.99
N ALA A 183 -21.02 -7.10 -15.25
CA ALA A 183 -20.83 -8.24 -14.38
C ALA A 183 -19.98 -7.83 -13.18
N GLU A 184 -20.52 -8.04 -11.98
CA GLU A 184 -19.83 -7.73 -10.73
C GLU A 184 -18.64 -8.67 -10.51
N MET A 185 -17.51 -8.08 -10.15
CA MET A 185 -16.34 -8.79 -9.65
C MET A 185 -16.15 -8.51 -8.16
N ASP A 186 -15.73 -9.53 -7.43
CA ASP A 186 -15.11 -9.40 -6.12
C ASP A 186 -13.60 -9.21 -6.27
N VAL A 187 -12.97 -8.69 -5.21
CA VAL A 187 -11.52 -8.48 -5.14
C VAL A 187 -10.94 -9.43 -4.10
N TYR A 188 -9.98 -10.24 -4.53
CA TYR A 188 -9.30 -11.22 -3.70
C TYR A 188 -7.82 -10.87 -3.61
N GLN A 189 -7.35 -10.58 -2.40
CA GLN A 189 -5.95 -10.23 -2.17
C GLN A 189 -5.14 -11.51 -1.94
N VAL A 190 -4.02 -11.64 -2.62
CA VAL A 190 -3.07 -12.75 -2.42
C VAL A 190 -1.65 -12.19 -2.46
N GLY A 191 -0.71 -12.81 -1.75
CA GLY A 191 0.67 -12.36 -1.79
C GLY A 191 1.58 -13.02 -0.77
N VAL A 192 2.77 -12.45 -0.60
CA VAL A 192 3.79 -12.89 0.34
C VAL A 192 3.98 -11.82 1.40
N ASN A 193 4.13 -12.24 2.67
CA ASN A 193 4.10 -11.41 3.88
C ASN A 193 2.66 -11.05 4.33
N VAL A 194 2.35 -9.78 4.59
CA VAL A 194 1.06 -9.37 5.16
C VAL A 194 0.08 -9.01 4.05
N VAL A 195 -0.88 -9.91 3.81
CA VAL A 195 -2.02 -9.68 2.90
C VAL A 195 -3.24 -9.14 3.67
N CYS A 196 -3.39 -9.54 4.93
CA CYS A 196 -4.51 -9.19 5.79
C CYS A 196 -4.02 -8.26 6.90
N TYR A 197 -4.54 -7.04 7.00
CA TYR A 197 -3.95 -6.03 7.91
C TYR A 197 -4.08 -6.44 9.39
N SER A 198 -5.05 -7.27 9.76
CA SER A 198 -5.16 -7.84 11.11
C SER A 198 -3.94 -8.67 11.51
N LYS A 199 -3.11 -9.06 10.54
CA LYS A 199 -1.88 -9.82 10.68
C LYS A 199 -0.63 -8.96 10.82
N PHE A 200 -0.72 -7.63 10.75
CA PHE A 200 0.46 -6.75 10.96
C PHE A 200 1.13 -6.96 12.32
N LYS A 201 0.36 -7.30 13.36
CA LYS A 201 0.89 -7.64 14.69
C LYS A 201 1.48 -9.05 14.79
N ASP A 202 1.15 -9.93 13.85
CA ASP A 202 1.59 -11.33 13.80
C ASP A 202 2.88 -11.50 12.96
N ARG A 203 3.50 -10.39 12.52
CA ARG A 203 4.74 -10.36 11.74
C ARG A 203 5.89 -11.07 12.45
N LEU A 204 6.72 -11.74 11.67
CA LEU A 204 7.93 -12.40 12.18
C LEU A 204 8.97 -11.36 12.62
N PRO A 205 9.87 -11.70 13.55
CA PRO A 205 10.99 -10.84 13.90
C PRO A 205 11.81 -10.46 12.67
N GLY A 206 11.98 -9.16 12.42
CA GLY A 206 12.71 -8.63 11.25
C GLY A 206 11.83 -8.26 10.05
N GLU A 207 10.52 -8.50 10.11
CA GLU A 207 9.57 -7.94 9.15
C GLU A 207 9.12 -6.55 9.59
N THR A 208 8.91 -5.66 8.61
CA THR A 208 8.43 -4.29 8.82
C THR A 208 7.11 -4.08 8.07
N ASP A 209 6.59 -2.84 8.06
CA ASP A 209 5.47 -2.43 7.20
C ASP A 209 5.87 -2.39 5.72
N GLU A 210 7.18 -2.29 5.45
CA GLU A 210 7.78 -2.34 4.12
C GLU A 210 8.03 -3.77 3.62
N GLY A 211 7.86 -4.80 4.47
CA GLY A 211 7.91 -6.20 4.06
C GLY A 211 8.98 -7.06 4.76
N ILE A 212 9.45 -8.10 4.05
CA ILE A 212 10.49 -9.04 4.50
C ILE A 212 11.86 -8.49 4.11
N ALA A 213 12.84 -8.51 5.01
CA ALA A 213 14.21 -8.12 4.70
C ALA A 213 14.77 -8.85 3.46
N ILE A 214 15.32 -8.10 2.51
CA ILE A 214 15.95 -8.64 1.30
C ILE A 214 17.47 -8.69 1.52
N GLU A 215 18.00 -9.91 1.64
CA GLU A 215 19.44 -10.12 1.74
C GLU A 215 20.15 -9.76 0.44
N ARG A 216 21.46 -9.56 0.50
CA ARG A 216 22.25 -9.32 -0.72
C ARG A 216 22.22 -10.54 -1.63
N GLY A 217 22.10 -10.32 -2.93
CA GLY A 217 21.97 -11.35 -3.95
C GLY A 217 20.52 -11.74 -4.24
N LEU A 218 20.33 -12.96 -4.75
CA LEU A 218 19.02 -13.49 -5.14
C LEU A 218 18.29 -14.06 -3.92
N ASN A 219 17.05 -13.63 -3.72
CA ASN A 219 16.17 -14.11 -2.66
C ASN A 219 14.87 -14.64 -3.27
N VAL A 220 14.32 -15.69 -2.67
CA VAL A 220 13.02 -16.23 -3.06
C VAL A 220 12.16 -16.34 -1.82
N SER A 221 11.03 -15.64 -1.82
CA SER A 221 10.04 -15.70 -0.75
C SER A 221 8.80 -16.42 -1.26
N LYS A 222 8.23 -17.30 -0.44
CA LYS A 222 7.09 -18.13 -0.79
C LYS A 222 6.05 -18.10 0.30
N ALA A 223 4.78 -18.10 -0.08
CA ALA A 223 3.67 -18.21 0.85
C ALA A 223 2.64 -19.23 0.33
N PRO A 224 2.27 -20.26 1.11
CA PRO A 224 1.19 -21.15 0.74
C PRO A 224 -0.14 -20.36 0.72
N LEU A 225 -1.01 -20.73 -0.22
CA LEU A 225 -2.30 -20.06 -0.42
C LEU A 225 -3.41 -21.09 -0.59
N LYS A 226 -4.53 -20.83 0.09
CA LYS A 226 -5.80 -21.54 -0.10
C LYS A 226 -6.89 -20.53 -0.38
N PHE A 227 -7.59 -20.66 -1.51
CA PHE A 227 -8.75 -19.82 -1.78
C PHE A 227 -9.93 -20.25 -0.91
N SER A 228 -10.65 -19.28 -0.35
CA SER A 228 -11.86 -19.52 0.44
C SER A 228 -13.07 -19.85 -0.44
N GLN A 229 -13.00 -19.54 -1.74
CA GLN A 229 -14.08 -19.74 -2.70
C GLN A 229 -13.53 -20.02 -4.11
N ASP A 230 -14.34 -20.69 -4.93
CA ASP A 230 -14.07 -20.85 -6.36
C ASP A 230 -14.30 -19.49 -7.07
N GLY A 231 -13.46 -19.18 -8.05
CA GLY A 231 -13.51 -17.89 -8.73
C GLY A 231 -12.92 -17.94 -10.13
N CYS A 232 -13.37 -17.00 -10.97
CA CYS A 232 -12.85 -16.80 -12.31
C CYS A 232 -12.17 -15.43 -12.39
N VAL A 233 -10.84 -15.45 -12.34
CA VAL A 233 -10.02 -14.23 -12.33
C VAL A 233 -10.03 -13.60 -13.72
N LYS A 234 -10.43 -12.32 -13.80
CA LYS A 234 -10.53 -11.54 -15.04
C LYS A 234 -9.43 -10.50 -15.18
N PHE A 235 -8.92 -10.02 -14.04
CA PHE A 235 -7.84 -9.06 -13.97
C PHE A 235 -6.99 -9.35 -12.72
N ALA A 236 -5.68 -9.19 -12.81
CA ALA A 236 -4.80 -9.30 -11.66
C ALA A 236 -3.87 -8.09 -11.63
N TYR A 237 -4.04 -7.24 -10.63
CA TYR A 237 -3.20 -6.07 -10.44
C TYR A 237 -1.97 -6.47 -9.60
N PRO A 238 -0.75 -6.45 -10.16
CA PRO A 238 0.46 -6.72 -9.42
C PRO A 238 0.86 -5.52 -8.56
N HIS A 239 1.38 -5.81 -7.38
CA HIS A 239 2.04 -4.84 -6.52
C HIS A 239 3.39 -5.40 -6.08
N GLY A 240 4.40 -4.53 -6.01
CA GLY A 240 5.76 -4.90 -5.70
C GLY A 240 6.58 -3.71 -5.26
N HIS A 241 7.57 -3.98 -4.40
CA HIS A 241 8.55 -3.00 -3.95
C HIS A 241 9.81 -3.05 -4.82
N ASP A 242 10.76 -2.15 -4.56
CA ASP A 242 12.11 -2.21 -5.11
C ASP A 242 12.73 -3.61 -4.93
N GLN A 243 13.63 -3.95 -5.84
CA GLN A 243 14.35 -5.23 -5.94
C GLN A 243 13.48 -6.42 -6.37
N LEU A 244 12.18 -6.24 -6.58
CA LEU A 244 11.31 -7.27 -7.14
C LEU A 244 11.72 -7.61 -8.59
N LEU A 245 12.01 -8.88 -8.84
CA LEU A 245 12.23 -9.41 -10.19
C LEU A 245 11.04 -10.20 -10.74
N MET A 246 10.21 -10.77 -9.86
CA MET A 246 9.08 -11.58 -10.28
C MET A 246 8.09 -11.78 -9.14
N ILE A 247 6.80 -11.78 -9.48
CA ILE A 247 5.72 -12.30 -8.64
C ILE A 247 4.92 -13.34 -9.42
N ALA A 248 4.60 -14.47 -8.81
CA ALA A 248 3.87 -15.56 -9.43
C ALA A 248 2.82 -16.19 -8.50
N LEU A 249 1.73 -16.66 -9.11
CA LEU A 249 0.72 -17.52 -8.50
C LEU A 249 0.79 -18.89 -9.17
N GLU A 250 1.15 -19.91 -8.40
CA GLU A 250 1.26 -21.29 -8.85
C GLU A 250 0.10 -22.13 -8.30
N ASP A 251 -0.52 -22.94 -9.17
CA ASP A 251 -1.42 -24.03 -8.78
C ASP A 251 -0.58 -25.28 -8.55
N LYS A 252 -0.40 -25.64 -7.28
CA LYS A 252 0.44 -26.79 -6.88
C LYS A 252 -0.29 -28.11 -7.06
N THR A 253 -1.62 -28.10 -7.06
CA THR A 253 -2.44 -29.29 -7.32
C THR A 253 -2.33 -29.73 -8.77
N GLU A 254 -2.38 -28.79 -9.71
CA GLU A 254 -2.27 -29.08 -11.15
C GLU A 254 -0.87 -28.87 -11.73
N ASN A 255 0.11 -28.50 -10.90
CA ASN A 255 1.49 -28.23 -11.27
C ASN A 255 1.63 -27.27 -12.48
N ARG A 256 0.99 -26.11 -12.37
CA ARG A 256 1.01 -25.06 -13.40
C ARG A 256 1.13 -23.67 -12.82
N THR A 257 1.75 -22.77 -13.57
CA THR A 257 1.77 -21.35 -13.24
C THR A 257 0.52 -20.68 -13.82
N LEU A 258 -0.28 -20.02 -12.98
CA LEU A 258 -1.47 -19.29 -13.39
C LEU A 258 -1.17 -17.85 -13.75
N LEU A 259 -0.32 -17.20 -12.95
CA LEU A 259 0.14 -15.83 -13.16
C LEU A 259 1.65 -15.76 -12.95
N ARG A 260 2.30 -14.96 -13.79
CA ARG A 260 3.70 -14.59 -13.65
C ARG A 260 3.90 -13.20 -14.22
N THR A 261 4.23 -12.25 -13.35
CA THR A 261 4.52 -10.88 -13.73
C THR A 261 5.98 -10.59 -13.41
N VAL A 262 6.68 -10.00 -14.38
CA VAL A 262 8.07 -9.54 -14.28
C VAL A 262 8.04 -8.04 -14.52
N PRO A 263 8.38 -7.20 -13.52
CA PRO A 263 8.42 -5.75 -13.69
C PRO A 263 9.63 -5.29 -14.50
N ASN A 264 9.57 -4.06 -14.98
CA ASN A 264 10.76 -3.34 -15.41
C ASN A 264 11.48 -2.80 -14.18
N VAL A 265 12.79 -3.05 -14.12
CA VAL A 265 13.67 -2.61 -13.03
C VAL A 265 14.97 -2.03 -13.60
N GLU A 266 15.54 -1.08 -12.88
CA GLU A 266 16.88 -0.58 -13.15
C GLU A 266 17.96 -1.61 -12.74
N ALA A 267 19.20 -1.38 -13.18
CA ALA A 267 20.32 -2.29 -12.91
C ALA A 267 20.62 -2.48 -11.41
N ASP A 268 20.28 -1.50 -10.58
CA ASP A 268 20.45 -1.55 -9.12
C ASP A 268 19.26 -2.21 -8.39
N GLY A 269 18.25 -2.66 -9.14
CA GLY A 269 17.02 -3.24 -8.63
C GLY A 269 15.92 -2.22 -8.32
N THR A 270 16.12 -0.91 -8.59
CA THR A 270 15.04 0.07 -8.43
C THR A 270 13.86 -0.30 -9.33
N PHE A 271 12.66 -0.38 -8.75
CA PHE A 271 11.46 -0.67 -9.49
C PHE A 271 11.09 0.51 -10.40
N VAL A 272 10.74 0.21 -11.65
CA VAL A 272 10.28 1.22 -12.61
C VAL A 272 8.77 1.14 -12.78
N GLU A 273 8.27 -0.01 -13.29
CA GLU A 273 6.85 -0.19 -13.57
C GLU A 273 6.45 -1.63 -13.86
N PHE A 274 5.14 -1.88 -13.75
CA PHE A 274 4.49 -2.93 -14.52
C PHE A 274 3.88 -2.31 -15.78
N GLU A 275 4.41 -2.67 -16.95
CA GLU A 275 3.84 -2.24 -18.22
C GLU A 275 2.46 -2.86 -18.44
N PRO A 276 1.56 -2.21 -19.20
CA PRO A 276 0.20 -2.72 -19.41
C PRO A 276 0.12 -4.17 -19.90
N HIS A 277 1.10 -4.63 -20.68
CA HIS A 277 1.16 -6.01 -21.19
C HIS A 277 1.63 -7.04 -20.15
N GLN A 278 2.24 -6.59 -19.05
CA GLN A 278 2.70 -7.41 -17.93
C GLN A 278 1.57 -7.65 -16.89
N VAL A 279 0.51 -6.85 -16.95
CA VAL A 279 -0.68 -6.95 -16.09
C VAL A 279 -1.72 -7.86 -16.71
N TYR A 280 -2.16 -8.87 -15.96
CA TYR A 280 -3.14 -9.83 -16.48
C TYR A 280 -4.51 -9.18 -16.67
N LYS A 281 -5.06 -9.31 -17.88
CA LYS A 281 -6.40 -8.86 -18.26
C LYS A 281 -6.99 -9.79 -19.30
N ASN A 282 -8.06 -10.50 -18.97
CA ASN A 282 -8.74 -11.40 -19.90
C ASN A 282 -10.21 -11.59 -19.51
N ALA A 283 -11.13 -11.36 -20.47
CA ALA A 283 -12.56 -11.54 -20.25
C ALA A 283 -12.97 -13.01 -20.06
N GLN A 284 -12.26 -13.97 -20.66
CA GLN A 284 -12.46 -15.40 -20.42
C GLN A 284 -11.98 -15.77 -19.01
N GLY A 285 -10.81 -15.26 -18.62
CA GLY A 285 -10.23 -15.46 -17.29
C GLY A 285 -9.52 -16.79 -17.11
N PHE A 286 -9.04 -17.06 -15.89
CA PHE A 286 -8.63 -18.40 -15.43
C PHE A 286 -9.32 -18.75 -14.11
N THR A 287 -9.58 -20.04 -13.90
CA THR A 287 -10.28 -20.53 -12.71
C THR A 287 -9.31 -20.75 -11.56
N VAL A 288 -9.71 -20.31 -10.37
CA VAL A 288 -9.17 -20.74 -9.07
C VAL A 288 -10.22 -21.53 -8.33
N SER A 289 -9.78 -22.49 -7.52
CA SER A 289 -10.63 -23.48 -6.85
C SER A 289 -10.29 -23.53 -5.37
N SER A 290 -11.30 -23.46 -4.52
CA SER A 290 -11.19 -23.69 -3.08
C SER A 290 -10.64 -25.08 -2.72
N ARG A 291 -10.66 -26.02 -3.68
CA ARG A 291 -10.16 -27.39 -3.49
C ARG A 291 -8.67 -27.54 -3.77
N HIS A 292 -8.05 -26.62 -4.49
CA HIS A 292 -6.63 -26.73 -4.89
C HIS A 292 -5.72 -26.04 -3.88
N ASP A 293 -4.45 -26.43 -3.87
CA ASP A 293 -3.40 -25.80 -3.09
C ASP A 293 -2.57 -24.91 -4.01
N TYR A 294 -2.31 -23.68 -3.57
CA TYR A 294 -1.60 -22.68 -4.33
C TYR A 294 -0.35 -22.21 -3.58
N GLU A 295 0.57 -21.58 -4.31
CA GLU A 295 1.72 -20.91 -3.73
C GLU A 295 1.91 -19.56 -4.42
N MET A 296 2.01 -18.52 -3.60
CA MET A 296 2.56 -17.25 -4.03
C MET A 296 4.08 -17.33 -3.96
N SER A 297 4.76 -16.94 -5.03
CA SER A 297 6.22 -16.88 -5.08
C SER A 297 6.67 -15.50 -5.52
N MET A 298 7.71 -15.02 -4.88
CA MET A 298 8.36 -13.75 -5.19
C MET A 298 9.86 -13.94 -5.30
N VAL A 299 10.46 -13.33 -6.30
CA VAL A 299 11.91 -13.34 -6.50
C VAL A 299 12.42 -11.92 -6.40
N TYR A 300 13.40 -11.71 -5.54
CA TYR A 300 14.05 -10.43 -5.35
C TYR A 300 15.54 -10.52 -5.68
N HIS A 301 16.11 -9.41 -6.10
CA HIS A 301 17.55 -9.28 -6.25
C HIS A 301 18.05 -7.93 -5.73
N ARG A 302 18.89 -8.00 -4.70
CA ARG A 302 19.61 -6.85 -4.16
C ARG A 302 21.07 -6.93 -4.60
N PRO A 303 21.65 -5.91 -5.27
CA PRO A 303 23.06 -5.91 -5.65
C PRO A 303 24.00 -6.19 -4.47
N LEU A 304 25.07 -6.96 -4.70
CA LEU A 304 26.00 -7.39 -3.66
C LEU A 304 26.77 -6.24 -3.01
N ASP A 305 26.95 -5.15 -3.75
CA ASP A 305 27.62 -3.92 -3.34
C ASP A 305 26.67 -2.90 -2.70
N ASN A 306 25.35 -3.10 -2.78
CA ASN A 306 24.37 -2.22 -2.16
C ASN A 306 24.42 -2.36 -0.62
N PRO A 307 24.83 -1.33 0.14
CA PRO A 307 24.92 -1.41 1.59
C PRO A 307 23.56 -1.30 2.29
N ASN A 308 22.57 -0.72 1.64
CA ASN A 308 21.28 -0.36 2.24
C ASN A 308 20.37 -1.59 2.31
N LEU A 309 19.94 -1.96 3.52
CA LEU A 309 18.91 -2.98 3.71
C LEU A 309 17.61 -2.48 3.09
N ASN A 310 16.92 -3.37 2.39
CA ASN A 310 15.59 -3.10 1.87
C ASN A 310 14.62 -4.21 2.29
N HIS A 311 13.34 -3.94 2.20
CA HIS A 311 12.28 -4.89 2.50
C HIS A 311 11.40 -5.10 1.27
N GLY A 312 11.01 -6.34 1.05
CA GLY A 312 10.21 -6.78 -0.08
C GLY A 312 8.82 -7.21 0.37
N MET A 313 7.83 -6.68 -0.33
CA MET A 313 6.46 -7.15 -0.31
C MET A 313 5.95 -7.22 -1.74
N GLY A 314 5.00 -8.11 -1.97
CA GLY A 314 4.19 -8.02 -3.17
C GLY A 314 3.01 -8.97 -3.17
N ASN A 315 2.02 -8.50 -3.90
CA ASN A 315 0.66 -9.00 -3.85
C ASN A 315 0.06 -8.96 -5.25
N TYR A 316 -0.99 -9.76 -5.48
CA TYR A 316 -1.96 -9.48 -6.52
C TYR A 316 -3.29 -9.08 -5.88
N LEU A 317 -3.94 -8.06 -6.47
CA LEU A 317 -5.39 -7.91 -6.35
C LEU A 317 -6.04 -8.64 -7.51
N LEU A 318 -6.64 -9.79 -7.23
CA LEU A 318 -7.37 -10.59 -8.20
C LEU A 318 -8.81 -10.11 -8.26
N TYR A 319 -9.22 -9.58 -9.40
CA TYR A 319 -10.61 -9.22 -9.67
C TYR A 319 -11.28 -10.40 -10.34
N MET A 320 -12.24 -11.01 -9.67
CA MET A 320 -12.82 -12.28 -10.07
C MET A 320 -14.34 -12.32 -9.94
N THR A 321 -14.99 -13.03 -10.86
CA THR A 321 -16.40 -13.39 -10.68
C THR A 321 -16.52 -14.68 -9.86
N PRO A 322 -17.61 -14.88 -9.09
CA PRO A 322 -17.83 -16.13 -8.37
C PRO A 322 -17.90 -17.36 -9.30
N GLY A 323 -17.32 -18.48 -8.87
CA GLY A 323 -17.38 -19.75 -9.59
C GLY A 323 -16.36 -19.87 -10.72
N ALA A 324 -16.39 -21.01 -11.42
CA ALA A 324 -15.45 -21.31 -12.49
C ALA A 324 -15.63 -20.41 -13.73
N CYS A 325 -14.54 -20.22 -14.48
CA CYS A 325 -14.62 -19.52 -15.76
C CYS A 325 -15.50 -20.27 -16.76
N PRO A 326 -16.18 -19.55 -17.68
CA PRO A 326 -16.85 -20.19 -18.80
C PRO A 326 -15.83 -21.04 -19.58
N THR A 327 -16.12 -22.32 -19.76
CA THR A 327 -15.38 -23.13 -20.72
C THR A 327 -15.65 -22.57 -22.10
N SER A 328 -14.61 -22.22 -22.87
CA SER A 328 -14.83 -21.90 -24.28
C SER A 328 -15.40 -23.16 -24.91
N THR A 329 -16.68 -23.13 -25.27
CA THR A 329 -17.18 -24.04 -26.29
C THR A 329 -16.43 -23.62 -27.54
N ALA A 330 -15.37 -24.35 -27.87
CA ALA A 330 -14.72 -24.22 -29.17
C ALA A 330 -15.83 -24.32 -30.21
N ALA A 331 -16.02 -23.26 -30.99
CA ALA A 331 -16.80 -23.34 -32.20
C ALA A 331 -16.17 -24.47 -33.03
N ARG A 332 -16.95 -25.52 -33.27
CA ARG A 332 -16.66 -26.51 -34.31
C ARG A 332 -16.83 -25.86 -35.67
#